data_AF-A0A9W9YRH8-F1
#
_entry.id   AF-A0A9W9YRH8-F1
#
_cell.length_a   1.000
_cell.length_b   1.000
_cell.length_c   1.000
_cell.angle_alpha   90.00
_cell.angle_beta   90.00
_cell.angle_gamma   90.00
#
_symmetry.space_group_name_H-M   'P 1'
#
loop_
_entity.id
_entity.type
_entity.pdbx_description
1 polymer ?
#
loop_
_entity_poly.entity_id
_entity_poly.type
_entity_poly.pdbx_seq_one_letter_code
_entity_poly.pdbx_strand_id
1 'polypeptide(L)'
;MSSGPCTLCHRGTREEFTAKVDGKEYVRCKNKLCAFFCSVDKFEEYDDLVINDVGDFYKGVDAPKCHHNEPTILKIKNERYMLKTNRGKPYFICANSQRCHYFTWSDIENEPVQLDE
;
A
#
# COMPACT_ATOMS: atom_id res chain seq x y z
N MET A 1 -19.52 4.94 -6.97
CA MET A 1 -19.36 3.74 -7.82
C MET A 1 -18.07 3.90 -8.63
N SER A 2 -16.90 3.79 -8.00
CA SER A 2 -15.63 3.77 -8.73
C SER A 2 -15.15 2.33 -8.89
N SER A 3 -15.90 1.54 -9.66
CA SER A 3 -15.41 0.27 -10.18
C SER A 3 -14.49 0.55 -11.37
N GLY A 4 -13.19 0.41 -11.18
CA GLY A 4 -12.19 0.59 -12.23
C GLY A 4 -10.99 -0.31 -12.02
N PRO A 5 -10.06 -0.41 -13.00
CA PRO A 5 -8.83 -1.15 -12.82
C PRO A 5 -8.05 -0.62 -11.62
N CYS A 6 -7.38 -1.51 -10.90
CA CYS A 6 -6.49 -1.14 -9.81
C CYS A 6 -5.22 -0.49 -10.37
N THR A 7 -4.93 0.71 -9.89
CA THR A 7 -3.78 1.56 -10.27
C THR A 7 -2.45 1.03 -9.76
N LEU A 8 -2.44 0.16 -8.74
CA LEU A 8 -1.21 -0.46 -8.26
C LEU A 8 -0.78 -1.65 -9.14
N CYS A 9 -1.69 -2.62 -9.33
CA CYS A 9 -1.31 -3.89 -9.96
C CYS A 9 -1.73 -4.02 -11.43
N HIS A 10 -2.70 -3.24 -11.89
CA HIS A 10 -3.34 -3.33 -13.22
C HIS A 10 -3.92 -4.70 -13.62
N ARG A 11 -3.95 -5.68 -12.71
CA ARG A 11 -4.48 -7.05 -12.95
C ARG A 11 -5.85 -7.29 -12.33
N GLY A 12 -6.27 -6.45 -11.39
CA GLY A 12 -7.56 -6.57 -10.71
C GLY A 12 -8.39 -5.29 -10.82
N THR A 13 -9.66 -5.39 -10.43
CA THR A 13 -10.56 -4.24 -10.30
C THR A 13 -10.63 -3.79 -8.85
N ARG A 14 -10.82 -2.50 -8.62
CA ARG A 14 -11.12 -1.92 -7.32
C ARG A 14 -12.55 -2.28 -6.88
N GLU A 15 -12.74 -2.51 -5.59
CA GLU A 15 -14.03 -2.70 -4.96
C GLU A 15 -14.14 -1.85 -3.69
N GLU A 16 -15.26 -1.12 -3.57
CA GLU A 16 -15.68 -0.42 -2.36
C GLU A 16 -16.45 -1.41 -1.45
N PHE A 17 -16.21 -1.34 -0.14
CA PHE A 17 -16.95 -2.14 0.84
C PHE A 17 -16.96 -1.47 2.23
N THR A 18 -18.01 -1.76 3.01
CA THR A 18 -18.09 -1.35 4.42
C THR A 18 -17.48 -2.42 5.32
N ALA A 19 -16.47 -2.07 6.11
CA ALA A 19 -15.85 -2.99 7.04
C ALA A 19 -16.77 -3.26 8.24
N LYS A 20 -16.95 -4.54 8.58
CA LYS A 20 -17.80 -4.95 9.71
C LYS A 20 -17.25 -4.55 11.08
N VAL A 21 -15.94 -4.33 11.18
CA VAL A 21 -15.24 -4.10 12.45
C VAL A 21 -15.45 -2.69 12.99
N ASP A 22 -15.53 -1.69 12.11
CA ASP A 22 -15.63 -0.27 12.48
C ASP A 22 -16.70 0.49 11.70
N GLY A 23 -17.42 -0.17 10.79
CA GLY A 23 -18.47 0.44 9.98
C GLY A 23 -17.96 1.41 8.92
N LYS A 24 -16.64 1.53 8.72
CA LYS A 24 -16.05 2.48 7.76
C LYS A 24 -15.99 1.90 6.36
N GLU A 25 -15.95 2.78 5.37
CA GLU A 25 -15.89 2.41 3.96
C GLU A 25 -14.46 2.42 3.44
N TYR A 26 -14.13 1.36 2.71
CA TYR A 26 -12.80 1.11 2.18
C TYR A 26 -12.86 0.74 0.70
N VAL A 27 -11.77 1.04 -0.01
CA VAL A 27 -11.50 0.56 -1.35
C VAL A 27 -10.37 -0.44 -1.27
N ARG A 28 -10.49 -1.59 -1.93
CA ARG A 28 -9.40 -2.56 -2.10
C ARG A 28 -9.35 -3.13 -3.51
N CYS A 29 -8.24 -3.74 -3.90
CA CYS A 29 -8.20 -4.55 -5.11
C CYS A 29 -8.86 -5.93 -4.89
N LYS A 30 -9.61 -6.42 -5.89
CA LYS A 30 -10.14 -7.80 -5.89
C LYS A 30 -9.06 -8.86 -6.04
N ASN A 31 -7.92 -8.53 -6.67
CA ASN A 31 -6.77 -9.42 -6.73
C ASN A 31 -6.15 -9.55 -5.33
N LYS A 32 -6.22 -10.75 -4.74
CA LYS A 32 -5.75 -11.03 -3.36
C LYS A 32 -4.24 -10.95 -3.19
N LEU A 33 -3.49 -10.90 -4.28
CA LEU A 33 -2.02 -10.70 -4.28
C LEU A 33 -1.63 -9.22 -4.38
N CYS A 34 -2.59 -8.32 -4.51
CA CYS A 34 -2.36 -6.88 -4.57
C CYS A 34 -2.59 -6.24 -3.18
N ALA A 35 -1.72 -5.30 -2.82
CA ALA A 35 -1.77 -4.61 -1.53
C ALA A 35 -2.59 -3.31 -1.53
N PHE A 36 -3.24 -2.94 -2.63
CA PHE A 36 -4.04 -1.72 -2.72
C PHE A 36 -5.21 -1.78 -1.73
N PHE A 37 -5.19 -0.88 -0.75
CA PHE A 37 -6.21 -0.78 0.28
C PHE A 37 -6.17 0.62 0.92
N CYS A 38 -7.26 1.37 0.79
CA CYS A 38 -7.39 2.69 1.41
C CYS A 38 -8.83 2.92 1.90
N SER A 39 -9.03 3.93 2.73
CA SER A 39 -10.37 4.41 3.06
C SER A 39 -10.95 5.23 1.91
N VAL A 40 -12.27 5.21 1.74
CA VAL A 40 -12.95 5.91 0.64
C VAL A 40 -12.74 7.43 0.69
N ASP A 41 -12.72 8.01 1.89
CA ASP A 41 -12.49 9.45 2.13
C ASP A 41 -11.12 9.95 1.69
N LYS A 42 -10.15 9.06 1.52
CA LYS A 42 -8.77 9.37 1.09
C LYS A 42 -8.44 8.80 -0.29
N PHE A 43 -9.45 8.29 -1.00
CA PHE A 43 -9.22 7.52 -2.22
C PHE A 43 -8.49 8.32 -3.29
N GLU A 44 -8.91 9.56 -3.59
CA GLU A 44 -8.29 10.36 -4.65
C GLU A 44 -6.81 10.64 -4.36
N GLU A 45 -6.49 11.15 -3.16
CA GLU A 45 -5.10 11.40 -2.73
C GLU A 45 -4.26 10.10 -2.74
N TYR A 46 -4.83 9.00 -2.29
CA TYR A 46 -4.15 7.70 -2.27
C TYR A 46 -3.91 7.16 -3.68
N ASP A 47 -4.89 7.24 -4.58
CA ASP A 47 -4.80 6.74 -5.96
C ASP A 47 -3.75 7.52 -6.76
N ASP A 48 -3.71 8.84 -6.60
CA ASP A 48 -2.70 9.71 -7.22
C ASP A 48 -1.28 9.36 -6.75
N LEU A 49 -1.08 9.17 -5.43
CA LEU A 49 0.22 8.76 -4.90
C LEU A 49 0.62 7.36 -5.35
N VAL A 50 -0.34 6.44 -5.44
CA VAL A 50 -0.07 5.10 -6.00
C VAL A 50 0.40 5.20 -7.45
N ILE A 51 -0.28 5.99 -8.29
CA ILE A 51 0.09 6.17 -9.70
C ILE A 51 1.49 6.77 -9.81
N ASN A 52 1.79 7.81 -9.04
CA ASN A 52 3.03 8.58 -9.19
C ASN A 52 4.25 7.91 -8.55
N ASP A 53 4.09 7.20 -7.42
CA ASP A 53 5.24 6.73 -6.64
C ASP A 53 5.53 5.23 -6.81
N VAL A 54 4.51 4.40 -7.08
CA VAL A 54 4.67 2.93 -7.01
C VAL A 54 4.00 2.15 -8.15
N GLY A 55 3.11 2.79 -8.92
CA GLY A 55 2.24 2.13 -9.90
C GLY A 55 3.04 1.38 -10.95
N ASP A 56 4.09 2.00 -11.49
CA ASP A 56 4.93 1.39 -12.52
C ASP A 56 5.72 0.18 -12.00
N PHE A 57 6.28 0.27 -10.79
CA PHE A 57 7.08 -0.82 -10.20
C PHE A 57 6.23 -2.05 -9.90
N TYR A 58 5.01 -1.85 -9.38
CA TYR A 58 4.13 -2.95 -8.99
C TYR A 58 3.14 -3.37 -10.08
N LYS A 59 3.22 -2.79 -11.28
CA LYS A 59 2.40 -3.18 -12.44
C LYS A 59 2.64 -4.62 -12.82
N GLY A 60 1.62 -5.46 -12.69
CA GLY A 60 1.74 -6.90 -12.96
C GLY A 60 2.51 -7.70 -11.90
N VAL A 61 3.06 -7.04 -10.88
CA VAL A 61 3.86 -7.66 -9.81
C VAL A 61 2.98 -7.97 -8.60
N ASP A 62 3.26 -9.05 -7.91
CA ASP A 62 2.61 -9.38 -6.64
C ASP A 62 3.20 -8.52 -5.52
N ALA A 63 2.37 -8.12 -4.56
CA ALA A 63 2.87 -7.41 -3.38
C ALA A 63 3.83 -8.30 -2.57
N PRO A 64 4.83 -7.71 -1.89
CA PRO A 64 5.68 -8.47 -0.99
C PRO A 64 4.83 -9.14 0.10
N LYS A 65 5.29 -10.30 0.56
CA LYS A 65 4.67 -10.99 1.69
C LYS A 65 5.44 -10.70 2.97
N CYS A 66 4.76 -10.74 4.10
CA CYS A 66 5.46 -10.64 5.38
C CYS A 66 6.29 -11.91 5.68
N HIS A 67 7.04 -11.91 6.78
CA HIS A 67 7.86 -13.06 7.22
C HIS A 67 7.07 -14.35 7.46
N HIS A 68 5.75 -14.26 7.66
CA HIS A 68 4.86 -15.41 7.81
C HIS A 68 4.27 -15.90 6.48
N ASN A 69 4.73 -15.39 5.34
CA ASN A 69 4.19 -15.66 4.01
C ASN A 69 2.72 -15.20 3.84
N GLU A 70 2.26 -14.26 4.68
CA GLU A 70 0.92 -13.68 4.65
C GLU A 70 0.87 -12.38 3.80
N PRO A 71 -0.31 -12.01 3.27
CA PRO A 71 -0.49 -10.79 2.48
C PRO A 71 -0.13 -9.50 3.23
N THR A 72 0.31 -8.51 2.47
CA THR A 72 0.59 -7.16 2.95
C THR A 72 -0.44 -6.15 2.46
N ILE A 73 -0.44 -4.99 3.09
CA ILE A 73 -1.23 -3.82 2.71
C ILE A 73 -0.26 -2.66 2.46
N LEU A 74 -0.49 -1.91 1.38
CA LEU A 74 0.24 -0.70 1.04
C LEU A 74 -0.39 0.47 1.81
N LYS A 75 0.42 1.14 2.61
CA LYS A 75 0.06 2.34 3.36
C LYS A 75 0.89 3.51 2.86
N ILE A 76 0.33 4.70 3.02
CA ILE A 76 1.00 5.97 2.74
C ILE A 76 1.13 6.72 4.05
N LYS A 77 2.33 7.18 4.38
CA LYS A 77 2.59 7.84 5.66
C LYS A 77 2.26 9.32 5.58
N ASN A 78 1.09 9.72 6.08
CA ASN A 78 0.65 11.12 6.10
C ASN A 78 0.68 11.73 7.53
N GLU A 79 1.63 11.31 8.39
CA GLU A 79 1.69 11.82 9.76
C GLU A 79 2.55 13.08 9.93
N ARG A 80 1.98 14.05 10.66
CA ARG A 80 2.60 15.33 11.00
C ARG A 80 3.89 15.18 11.81
N TYR A 81 4.06 14.09 12.55
CA TYR A 81 5.15 13.87 13.50
C TYR A 81 6.33 13.05 12.94
N MET A 82 6.28 12.64 11.67
CA MET A 82 7.41 12.02 10.97
C MET A 82 8.38 13.06 10.41
N LEU A 83 9.66 12.70 10.32
CA LEU A 83 10.67 13.48 9.61
C LEU A 83 10.13 13.88 8.23
N LYS A 84 10.31 15.14 7.84
CA LYS A 84 9.76 15.70 6.58
C LYS A 84 10.13 14.84 5.35
N THR A 85 11.26 14.15 5.40
CA THR A 85 11.80 13.27 4.36
C THR A 85 10.97 12.02 4.09
N ASN A 86 10.12 11.59 5.03
CA ASN A 86 9.36 10.33 4.93
C ASN A 86 7.84 10.54 4.79
N ARG A 87 7.38 11.80 4.66
CA ARG A 87 5.97 12.10 4.44
C ARG A 87 5.57 11.75 3.01
N GLY A 88 4.40 11.16 2.83
CA GLY A 88 3.90 10.72 1.54
C GLY A 88 4.51 9.40 1.04
N LYS A 89 5.62 8.94 1.62
CA LYS A 89 6.27 7.70 1.19
C LYS A 89 5.37 6.47 1.40
N PRO A 90 5.14 5.65 0.36
CA PRO A 90 4.40 4.40 0.51
C PRO A 90 5.26 3.31 1.16
N TYR A 91 4.60 2.38 1.87
CA TYR A 91 5.26 1.27 2.55
C TYR A 91 4.29 0.10 2.73
N PHE A 92 4.82 -1.11 2.83
CA PHE A 92 4.04 -2.32 3.06
C PHE A 92 4.09 -2.73 4.53
N ILE A 93 2.93 -3.13 5.05
CA ILE A 93 2.80 -3.76 6.37
C ILE A 93 2.04 -5.07 6.26
N CYS A 94 2.21 -5.97 7.22
CA CYS A 94 1.36 -7.16 7.30
C CYS A 94 -0.12 -6.77 7.45
N ALA A 95 -1.01 -7.46 6.73
CA ALA A 95 -2.45 -7.26 6.89
C ALA A 95 -2.95 -7.61 8.31
N ASN A 96 -2.24 -8.48 9.03
CA ASN A 96 -2.46 -8.79 10.43
C ASN A 96 -1.44 -8.08 11.33
N SER A 97 -1.48 -6.74 11.33
CA SER A 97 -0.54 -5.90 12.07
C SER A 97 -0.60 -6.04 13.59
N GLN A 98 -1.66 -6.65 14.14
CA GLN A 98 -1.77 -6.94 15.57
C GLN A 98 -0.83 -8.07 16.03
N ARG A 99 -0.42 -8.96 15.12
CA ARG A 99 0.42 -10.13 15.43
C ARG A 99 1.75 -10.13 14.67
N CYS A 100 1.93 -9.22 13.72
CA CYS A 100 3.11 -9.16 12.89
C CYS A 100 3.50 -7.69 12.66
N HIS A 101 4.73 -7.35 13.06
CA HIS A 101 5.31 -6.01 12.90
C HIS A 101 6.12 -5.86 11.61
N TYR A 102 5.85 -6.71 10.60
CA TYR A 102 6.51 -6.60 9.30
C TYR A 102 6.27 -5.23 8.69
N PHE A 103 7.37 -4.66 8.18
CA PHE A 103 7.41 -3.37 7.52
C PHE A 103 8.49 -3.44 6.43
N THR A 104 8.18 -2.94 5.24
CA THR A 104 9.19 -2.61 4.23
C THR A 104 8.77 -1.37 3.47
N TRP A 105 9.73 -0.55 3.06
CA TRP A 105 9.48 0.56 2.16
C TRP A 105 9.07 0.06 0.77
N SER A 106 8.28 0.84 0.03
CA SER A 106 7.87 0.47 -1.33
C SER A 106 8.91 0.85 -2.37
N ASP A 107 9.68 1.91 -2.11
CA ASP A 107 10.91 2.30 -2.78
C ASP A 107 12.05 1.41 -2.27
N ILE A 108 12.05 0.13 -2.66
CA ILE A 108 13.26 -0.68 -2.53
C ILE A 108 14.22 -0.21 -3.64
N GLU A 109 14.87 0.93 -3.42
CA GLU A 109 16.25 1.09 -3.89
C GLU A 109 17.08 0.11 -3.07
N ASN A 110 17.44 -1.05 -3.65
CA ASN A 110 18.56 -1.85 -3.17
C ASN A 110 19.88 -1.13 -3.50
N GLU A 111 20.03 0.14 -3.08
CA GLU A 111 21.36 0.73 -3.02
C GLU A 111 21.83 0.52 -1.58
N PRO A 112 22.84 -0.35 -1.35
CA PRO A 112 23.45 -0.41 -0.03
C PRO A 112 23.96 0.99 0.30
N VAL A 113 23.59 1.50 1.47
CA VAL A 113 24.21 2.70 2.01
C VAL A 113 25.70 2.38 2.14
N GLN A 114 26.51 2.85 1.19
CA GLN A 114 27.95 2.93 1.38
C GLN A 114 28.13 3.99 2.48
N LEU A 115 28.38 3.51 3.69
CA LEU A 115 28.94 4.33 4.74
C LEU A 115 30.40 4.57 4.34
N ASP A 116 30.67 5.75 3.79
CA ASP A 116 32.04 6.23 3.64
C ASP A 116 32.64 6.38 5.05
N GLU A 117 33.76 5.70 5.28
CA GLU A 117 34.58 5.76 6.51
C GLU A 117 35.26 7.12 6.72
#